data_AF-A0A316DPQ4-F1
#
_entry.id   AF-A0A316DPQ4-F1
#
_cell.length_a   1.000
_cell.length_b   1.000
_cell.length_c   1.000
_cell.angle_alpha   90.00
_cell.angle_beta   90.00
_cell.angle_gamma   90.00
#
_symmetry.space_group_name_H-M   'P 1'
#
loop_
_entity.id
_entity.type
_entity.pdbx_description
1 polymer ?
#
loop_
_entity_poly.entity_id
_entity_poly.type
_entity_poly.pdbx_seq_one_letter_code
_entity_poly.pdbx_strand_id
1 'polypeptide(L)'
;MKKNKIVYNVATGLLTVLILFSAGMYFFNYEEVAQMFTNFGYPTYIIYPYAVIKLVGLFAIWNPNFSIIKEWAYAGFFFAFILAFFAHYMINDGEHISALLALLFLVVSYIFNKKIQA
;
A
#
# COMPACT_ATOMS: atom_id res chain seq x y z
N MET A 1 -10.51 14.08 19.37
CA MET A 1 -10.12 12.69 19.70
C MET A 1 -10.95 11.63 18.97
N LYS A 2 -12.27 11.48 19.25
CA LYS A 2 -13.10 10.43 18.60
C LYS A 2 -13.19 10.55 17.08
N LYS A 3 -13.45 11.76 16.56
CA LYS A 3 -13.52 12.02 15.10
C LYS A 3 -12.20 11.67 14.40
N ASN A 4 -11.05 12.07 14.95
CA ASN A 4 -9.74 11.75 14.39
C ASN A 4 -9.51 10.24 14.31
N LYS A 5 -9.90 9.50 15.37
CA LYS A 5 -9.81 8.04 15.41
C LYS A 5 -10.69 7.38 14.35
N ILE A 6 -11.91 7.88 14.13
CA ILE A 6 -12.79 7.37 13.07
C ILE A 6 -12.15 7.59 11.70
N VAL A 7 -11.65 8.80 11.42
CA VAL A 7 -11.00 9.10 10.12
C VAL A 7 -9.76 8.22 9.91
N TYR A 8 -8.92 8.07 10.92
CA TYR A 8 -7.77 7.15 10.88
C TYR A 8 -8.21 5.71 10.59
N ASN A 9 -9.19 5.18 11.32
CA ASN A 9 -9.64 3.80 11.16
C ASN A 9 -10.25 3.55 9.78
N VAL A 10 -11.04 4.51 9.26
CA VAL A 10 -11.65 4.40 7.93
C VAL A 10 -10.59 4.46 6.84
N ALA A 11 -9.69 5.44 6.87
CA ALA A 11 -8.63 5.57 5.88
C ALA A 11 -7.68 4.35 5.91
N THR A 12 -7.25 3.94 7.09
CA THR A 12 -6.38 2.77 7.25
C THR A 12 -7.11 1.48 6.88
N GLY A 13 -8.40 1.35 7.16
CA GLY A 13 -9.22 0.22 6.74
C GLY A 13 -9.35 0.11 5.22
N LEU A 14 -9.66 1.20 4.53
CA LEU A 14 -9.73 1.23 3.06
C LEU A 14 -8.36 0.93 2.42
N LEU A 15 -7.29 1.52 2.96
CA LEU A 15 -5.91 1.21 2.57
C LEU A 15 -5.59 -0.29 2.75
N THR A 16 -6.01 -0.88 3.87
CA THR A 16 -5.83 -2.31 4.19
C THR A 16 -6.50 -3.17 3.15
N VAL A 17 -7.75 -2.87 2.78
CA VAL A 17 -8.48 -3.62 1.75
C VAL A 17 -7.75 -3.57 0.41
N LEU A 18 -7.29 -2.40 -0.03
CA LEU A 18 -6.55 -2.26 -1.29
C LEU A 18 -5.22 -3.04 -1.28
N ILE A 19 -4.45 -2.96 -0.19
CA ILE A 19 -3.18 -3.67 -0.09
C ILE A 19 -3.39 -5.18 -0.02
N LEU A 20 -4.39 -5.65 0.74
CA LEU A 20 -4.70 -7.08 0.83
C LEU A 20 -5.23 -7.63 -0.49
N PHE A 21 -6.04 -6.86 -1.22
CA PHE A 21 -6.45 -7.24 -2.58
C PHE A 21 -5.24 -7.36 -3.52
N SER A 22 -4.37 -6.33 -3.54
CA SER A 22 -3.14 -6.33 -4.34
C SER A 22 -2.20 -7.49 -3.99
N ALA A 23 -1.93 -7.71 -2.69
CA ALA A 23 -1.08 -8.81 -2.25
C ALA A 23 -1.74 -10.17 -2.50
N GLY A 24 -3.06 -10.27 -2.34
CA GLY A 24 -3.86 -11.45 -2.66
C GLY A 24 -3.70 -11.85 -4.13
N MET A 25 -3.77 -10.89 -5.06
CA MET A 25 -3.49 -11.16 -6.48
C MET A 25 -2.11 -11.79 -6.69
N TYR A 26 -1.09 -11.35 -5.94
CA TYR A 26 0.27 -11.88 -6.10
C TYR A 26 0.36 -13.35 -5.69
N PHE A 27 -0.42 -13.77 -4.69
CA PHE A 27 -0.41 -15.15 -4.18
C PHE A 27 -1.39 -16.08 -4.91
N PHE A 28 -2.57 -15.58 -5.29
CA PHE A 28 -3.65 -16.39 -5.84
C PHE A 28 -3.77 -16.30 -7.36
N ASN A 29 -3.15 -15.29 -7.99
CA ASN A 29 -3.22 -15.07 -9.44
C ASN A 29 -1.85 -14.68 -10.00
N TYR A 30 -0.85 -15.51 -9.69
CA TYR A 30 0.56 -15.23 -9.99
C TYR A 30 0.81 -15.03 -11.49
N GLU A 31 0.18 -15.80 -12.36
CA GLU A 31 0.42 -15.72 -13.82
C GLU A 31 0.02 -14.36 -14.39
N GLU A 32 -1.15 -13.84 -14.00
CA GLU A 32 -1.61 -12.51 -14.40
C GLU A 32 -0.68 -11.41 -13.89
N VAL A 33 -0.25 -11.52 -12.62
CA VAL A 33 0.69 -10.56 -12.02
C VAL A 33 2.07 -10.66 -12.68
N ALA A 34 2.54 -11.86 -13.03
CA ALA A 34 3.81 -12.05 -13.71
C ALA A 34 3.81 -11.42 -15.11
N GLN A 35 2.71 -11.55 -15.85
CA GLN A 35 2.53 -10.86 -17.12
C GLN A 35 2.55 -9.34 -16.95
N MET A 36 1.82 -8.82 -15.95
CA MET A 36 1.80 -7.39 -15.62
C MET A 36 3.19 -6.85 -15.25
N PHE A 37 3.93 -7.55 -14.39
CA PHE A 37 5.30 -7.18 -14.01
C PHE A 37 6.26 -7.22 -15.19
N THR A 38 6.12 -8.19 -16.08
CA THR A 38 6.91 -8.27 -17.30
C THR A 38 6.61 -7.08 -18.22
N ASN A 39 5.34 -6.66 -18.33
CA ASN A 39 4.95 -5.46 -19.08
C ASN A 39 5.53 -4.18 -18.47
N PHE A 40 5.68 -4.10 -17.14
CA PHE A 40 6.42 -3.01 -16.47
C PHE A 40 7.94 -3.05 -16.73
N GLY A 41 8.48 -4.14 -17.28
CA GLY A 41 9.91 -4.38 -17.40
C GLY A 41 10.57 -4.87 -16.10
N TYR A 42 9.78 -5.39 -15.15
CA TYR A 42 10.27 -5.89 -13.87
C TYR A 42 10.50 -7.41 -13.88
N PRO A 43 11.54 -7.89 -13.18
CA PRO A 43 11.78 -9.33 -13.05
C PRO A 43 10.74 -9.97 -12.12
N THR A 44 10.20 -11.13 -12.49
CA THR A 44 9.10 -11.78 -11.77
C THR A 44 9.47 -12.30 -10.38
N TYR A 45 10.76 -12.56 -10.10
CA TYR A 45 11.20 -13.04 -8.78
C TYR A 45 10.86 -12.07 -7.63
N ILE A 46 10.61 -10.79 -7.92
CA ILE A 46 10.28 -9.78 -6.89
C ILE A 46 8.82 -9.87 -6.42
N ILE A 47 7.95 -10.60 -7.13
CA ILE A 47 6.51 -10.63 -6.85
C ILE A 47 6.24 -11.09 -5.42
N TYR A 48 6.72 -12.27 -5.02
CA TYR A 48 6.48 -12.78 -3.66
C TYR A 48 7.21 -11.99 -2.57
N PRO A 49 8.51 -11.65 -2.69
CA PRO A 49 9.17 -10.76 -1.73
C PRO A 49 8.42 -9.44 -1.52
N TYR A 50 7.93 -8.84 -2.61
CA TYR A 50 7.17 -7.60 -2.55
C TYR A 50 5.77 -7.80 -1.94
N ALA A 51 5.09 -8.92 -2.21
CA ALA A 51 3.83 -9.28 -1.53
C ALA A 51 4.03 -9.37 -0.01
N VAL A 52 5.07 -10.09 0.42
CA VAL A 52 5.37 -10.32 1.84
C VAL A 52 5.69 -9.00 2.55
N ILE A 53 6.53 -8.15 1.97
CA ILE A 53 6.89 -6.88 2.61
C ILE A 53 5.70 -5.92 2.70
N LYS A 54 4.74 -5.95 1.75
CA LYS A 54 3.47 -5.22 1.88
C LYS A 54 2.69 -5.68 3.12
N LEU A 55 2.60 -6.99 3.37
CA LEU A 55 1.90 -7.51 4.55
C LEU A 55 2.60 -7.11 5.86
N VAL A 56 3.94 -7.14 5.89
CA VAL A 56 4.73 -6.68 7.05
C VAL A 56 4.53 -5.19 7.29
N GLY A 57 4.58 -4.36 6.24
CA GLY A 57 4.33 -2.93 6.34
C GLY A 57 2.92 -2.63 6.84
N LEU A 58 1.92 -3.37 6.36
CA LEU A 58 0.53 -3.20 6.78
C LEU A 58 0.33 -3.56 8.25
N PHE A 59 0.94 -4.66 8.71
CA PHE A 59 0.96 -5.01 10.12
C PHE A 59 1.60 -3.91 10.98
N ALA A 60 2.70 -3.32 10.52
CA ALA A 60 3.36 -2.23 11.24
C ALA A 60 2.50 -0.96 11.35
N ILE A 61 1.72 -0.62 10.32
CA ILE A 61 0.79 0.53 10.37
C ILE A 61 -0.27 0.36 11.45
N TRP A 62 -0.86 -0.82 11.58
CA TRP A 62 -1.90 -1.11 12.57
C TRP A 62 -1.35 -1.25 14.00
N ASN A 63 -0.10 -1.66 14.16
CA ASN A 63 0.46 -1.87 15.49
C ASN A 63 0.75 -0.52 16.21
N PRO A 64 0.11 -0.23 17.35
CA PRO A 64 0.32 1.04 18.06
C PRO A 64 1.71 1.14 18.71
N ASN A 65 2.38 0.03 18.98
CA ASN A 65 3.65 -0.01 19.73
C ASN A 65 4.88 0.27 18.85
N PHE A 66 4.71 0.27 17.53
CA PHE A 66 5.81 0.44 16.59
C PHE A 66 5.91 1.92 16.18
N SER A 67 6.70 2.71 16.89
CA SER A 67 6.92 4.12 16.51
C SER A 67 7.77 4.23 15.25
N ILE A 68 9.00 3.71 15.26
CA ILE A 68 9.96 3.85 14.14
C ILE A 68 9.56 3.00 12.93
N ILE A 69 9.22 1.72 13.15
CA ILE A 69 8.89 0.79 12.06
C ILE A 69 7.64 1.26 11.30
N LYS A 70 6.69 1.90 11.99
CA LYS A 70 5.51 2.49 11.35
C LYS A 70 5.87 3.63 10.42
N GLU A 71 6.82 4.50 10.80
CA GLU A 71 7.31 5.55 9.91
C GLU A 71 7.99 4.95 8.66
N TRP A 72 8.76 3.89 8.81
CA TRP A 72 9.34 3.16 7.68
C TRP A 72 8.27 2.56 6.78
N ALA A 73 7.22 1.98 7.35
CA ALA A 73 6.10 1.44 6.58
C ALA A 73 5.37 2.55 5.81
N TYR A 74 5.06 3.68 6.45
CA TYR A 74 4.45 4.83 5.77
C TYR A 74 5.32 5.37 4.64
N ALA A 75 6.63 5.55 4.88
CA ALA A 75 7.55 6.03 3.85
C ALA A 75 7.69 5.03 2.69
N GLY A 76 7.83 3.74 2.99
CA GLY A 76 7.93 2.67 2.00
C GLY A 76 6.70 2.61 1.11
N PHE A 77 5.51 2.60 1.70
CA PHE A 77 4.26 2.63 0.93
C PHE A 77 4.08 3.92 0.13
N PHE A 78 4.50 5.07 0.66
CA PHE A 78 4.38 6.34 -0.03
C PHE A 78 5.15 6.33 -1.36
N PHE A 79 6.43 5.94 -1.32
CA PHE A 79 7.23 5.83 -2.54
C PHE A 79 6.74 4.69 -3.44
N ALA A 80 6.35 3.56 -2.86
CA ALA A 80 5.80 2.43 -3.62
C ALA A 80 4.55 2.80 -4.41
N PHE A 81 3.62 3.57 -3.85
CA PHE A 81 2.40 3.97 -4.55
C PHE A 81 2.65 5.03 -5.64
N ILE A 82 3.62 5.94 -5.43
CA ILE A 82 4.05 6.86 -6.49
C ILE A 82 4.63 6.08 -7.67
N LEU A 83 5.54 5.13 -7.40
CA LEU A 83 6.14 4.30 -8.44
C LEU A 83 5.09 3.40 -9.14
N ALA A 84 4.17 2.82 -8.37
CA ALA A 84 3.06 2.03 -8.92
C ALA A 84 2.15 2.86 -9.84
N PHE A 85 1.83 4.10 -9.46
CA PHE A 85 1.06 5.01 -10.30
C PHE A 85 1.71 5.17 -11.68
N PHE A 86 3.01 5.47 -11.71
CA PHE A 86 3.72 5.63 -12.99
C PHE A 86 3.82 4.32 -13.76
N ALA A 87 4.08 3.18 -13.10
CA ALA A 87 4.15 1.87 -13.76
C ALA A 87 2.85 1.54 -14.51
N HIS A 88 1.70 1.68 -13.84
CA HIS A 88 0.37 1.46 -14.42
C HIS A 88 0.03 2.51 -15.50
N TYR A 89 0.35 3.78 -15.26
CA TYR A 89 0.09 4.86 -16.21
C TYR A 89 0.88 4.69 -17.52
N MET A 90 2.15 4.24 -17.44
CA MET A 90 3.01 4.04 -18.61
C MET A 90 2.56 2.88 -19.51
N ILE A 91 1.95 1.83 -18.95
CA ILE A 91 1.42 0.71 -19.75
C ILE A 91 -0.06 0.88 -20.11
N ASN A 92 -0.69 1.98 -19.67
CA ASN A 92 -2.07 2.35 -19.96
C ASN A 92 -3.11 1.25 -19.63
N ASP A 93 -2.95 0.59 -18.47
CA ASP A 93 -3.83 -0.49 -18.02
C ASP A 93 -5.03 0.00 -17.17
N GLY A 94 -5.08 1.30 -16.84
CA GLY A 94 -6.14 1.92 -16.03
C GLY A 94 -5.97 1.79 -14.52
N GLU A 95 -5.01 1.01 -14.04
CA GLU A 95 -4.81 0.72 -12.60
C GLU A 95 -4.06 1.83 -11.85
N HIS A 96 -3.63 2.89 -12.54
CA HIS A 96 -3.01 4.06 -11.90
C HIS A 96 -3.97 4.77 -10.92
N ILE A 97 -5.28 4.66 -11.13
CA ILE A 97 -6.30 5.21 -10.20
C ILE A 97 -6.27 4.47 -8.86
N SER A 98 -6.10 3.14 -8.86
CA SER A 98 -6.06 2.35 -7.61
C SER A 98 -4.81 2.71 -6.78
N ALA A 99 -3.67 2.94 -7.44
CA ALA A 99 -2.46 3.46 -6.80
C ALA A 99 -2.65 4.87 -6.20
N LEU A 100 -3.35 5.76 -6.91
CA LEU A 100 -3.65 7.12 -6.41
C LEU A 100 -4.57 7.09 -5.19
N LEU A 101 -5.60 6.23 -5.18
CA LEU A 101 -6.49 6.04 -4.04
C LEU A 101 -5.73 5.46 -2.84
N ALA A 102 -4.84 4.49 -3.05
CA ALA A 102 -3.99 3.94 -2.00
C ALA A 102 -3.08 5.04 -1.38
N LEU A 103 -2.48 5.89 -2.22
CA LEU A 103 -1.68 7.02 -1.76
C LEU A 103 -2.51 8.03 -0.94
N LEU A 104 -3.72 8.36 -1.39
CA LEU A 104 -4.64 9.24 -0.66
C LEU A 104 -4.96 8.68 0.72
N PHE A 105 -5.37 7.40 0.79
CA PHE A 105 -5.70 6.77 2.06
C PHE A 105 -4.49 6.65 2.99
N LEU A 106 -3.30 6.40 2.44
CA LEU A 106 -2.04 6.38 3.19
C LEU A 106 -1.74 7.74 3.82
N VAL A 107 -1.82 8.84 3.06
CA VAL A 107 -1.56 10.20 3.56
C VAL A 107 -2.57 10.58 4.63
N VAL A 108 -3.86 10.30 4.42
CA VAL A 108 -4.90 10.55 5.41
C VAL A 108 -4.67 9.71 6.67
N SER A 109 -4.35 8.42 6.52
CA SER A 109 -4.00 7.54 7.63
C SER A 109 -2.83 8.10 8.45
N TYR A 110 -1.75 8.51 7.79
CA TYR A 110 -0.57 9.07 8.45
C TYR A 110 -0.88 10.35 9.24
N ILE A 111 -1.54 11.33 8.61
CA ILE A 111 -1.87 12.62 9.23
C ILE A 111 -2.74 12.39 10.49
N PHE A 112 -3.73 11.52 10.40
CA PHE A 112 -4.64 11.28 11.52
C PHE A 112 -4.02 10.37 12.59
N ASN A 113 -3.10 9.47 12.25
CA ASN A 113 -2.29 8.74 13.22
C ASN A 113 -1.47 9.71 14.09
N LYS A 114 -0.77 10.68 13.48
CA LYS A 114 -0.02 11.70 14.24
C LYS A 114 -0.92 12.53 15.16
N LYS A 115 -2.12 12.90 14.69
CA LYS A 115 -3.12 13.64 15.50
C LYS A 115 -3.74 12.83 16.65
N ILE A 116 -3.58 11.51 16.68
CA ILE A 116 -4.06 10.65 17.77
C ILE A 116 -2.94 10.40 18.79
N GLN A 117 -1.68 10.44 18.35
CA GLN A 117 -0.50 10.22 19.18
C GLN A 117 0.02 11.50 19.84
N ALA A 118 -0.31 12.67 19.31
CA ALA A 118 -0.07 13.99 19.92
C ALA A 118 -1.09 14.26 21.03
#